data_AF-A0A1X1YJ38-F1
#
_entry.id   AF-A0A1X1YJ38-F1
#
_cell.length_a   1.000
_cell.length_b   1.000
_cell.length_c   1.000
_cell.angle_alpha   90.00
_cell.angle_beta   90.00
_cell.angle_gamma   90.00
#
_symmetry.space_group_name_H-M   'P 1'
#
loop_
_entity.id
_entity.type
_entity.pdbx_description
1 polymer ?
#
loop_
_entity_poly.entity_id
_entity_poly.type
_entity_poly.pdbx_seq_one_letter_code
_entity_poly.pdbx_strand_id
1 'polypeptide(L)'
;MVALTTAFTAVATRGDRYWLVHVPELDQYTQARNLTEVEPMARDLIALLKEIPDDSFQLDVRIELPEHVRHHLELARKYSEDAARAQAESARERRAAARGLKARGLTVRDIGTALGISHQRAQQLLT
;
A
#
# COMPACT_ATOMS: atom_id res chain seq x y z
N MET A 1 7.42 -28.25 14.57
CA MET A 1 8.88 -28.01 14.56
C MET A 1 9.11 -26.87 13.58
N VAL A 2 9.26 -25.63 14.07
CA VAL A 2 9.46 -24.47 13.20
C VAL A 2 10.93 -24.48 12.82
N ALA A 3 11.25 -24.70 11.54
CA ALA A 3 12.62 -24.55 11.06
C ALA A 3 13.03 -23.10 11.32
N LEU A 4 14.14 -22.90 12.05
CA LEU A 4 14.78 -21.61 12.18
C LEU A 4 15.41 -21.28 10.83
N THR A 5 14.61 -20.73 9.91
CA THR A 5 15.12 -20.23 8.64
C THR A 5 15.92 -18.97 8.96
N THR A 6 17.23 -18.99 8.69
CA THR A 6 18.07 -17.80 8.83
C THR A 6 17.45 -16.66 8.01
N ALA A 7 17.27 -15.51 8.64
CA ALA A 7 16.69 -14.33 8.02
C ALA A 7 17.73 -13.21 7.98
N PHE A 8 17.82 -12.55 6.82
CA PHE A 8 18.71 -11.42 6.58
C PHE A 8 17.90 -10.19 6.16
N THR A 9 18.48 -9.01 6.34
CA THR A 9 17.90 -7.74 5.88
C THR A 9 18.81 -7.12 4.83
N ALA A 10 18.25 -6.61 3.74
CA ALA A 10 18.96 -5.78 2.77
C ALA A 10 18.41 -4.35 2.81
N VAL A 11 19.21 -3.40 3.25
CA VAL A 11 18.85 -1.98 3.34
C VAL A 11 19.44 -1.23 2.16
N ALA A 12 18.58 -0.79 1.24
CA ALA A 12 18.96 -0.05 0.05
C ALA A 12 18.85 1.46 0.29
N THR A 13 19.97 2.17 0.17
CA THR A 13 20.04 3.64 0.20
C THR A 13 20.51 4.16 -1.16
N ARG A 14 20.04 5.36 -1.54
CA ARG A 14 20.48 5.98 -2.79
C ARG A 14 21.86 6.62 -2.59
N GLY A 15 22.88 6.08 -3.24
CA GLY A 15 24.17 6.75 -3.42
C GLY A 15 24.19 7.62 -4.69
N ASP A 16 25.34 8.21 -5.01
CA ASP A 16 25.49 9.15 -6.14
C ASP A 16 25.08 8.52 -7.48
N ARG A 17 25.68 7.36 -7.81
CA ARG A 17 25.45 6.65 -9.08
C ARG A 17 24.62 5.38 -8.93
N TYR A 18 24.84 4.64 -7.84
CA TYR A 18 24.25 3.33 -7.58
C TYR A 18 23.40 3.35 -6.30
N TRP A 19 22.59 2.30 -6.13
CA TRP A 19 22.02 1.97 -4.84
C TRP A 19 23.07 1.24 -4.01
N LEU A 20 23.32 1.72 -2.80
CA LEU A 20 24.12 1.04 -1.81
C LEU A 20 23.21 0.07 -1.06
N VAL A 21 23.59 -1.20 -1.01
CA VAL A 21 22.81 -2.25 -0.36
C VAL A 21 23.61 -2.78 0.81
N HIS A 22 23.14 -2.49 2.01
CA HIS A 22 23.76 -2.93 3.26
C HIS A 22 23.05 -4.18 3.80
N VAL A 23 23.81 -5.19 4.20
CA VAL A 23 23.29 -6.36 4.94
C VAL A 23 23.77 -6.26 6.40
N PRO A 24 22.95 -5.74 7.33
CA PRO A 24 23.38 -5.43 8.68
C PRO A 24 23.87 -6.64 9.48
N GLU A 25 23.29 -7.81 9.26
CA GLU A 25 23.67 -9.05 9.95
C GLU A 25 25.06 -9.55 9.54
N LEU A 26 25.58 -9.04 8.42
CA LEU A 26 26.93 -9.33 7.92
C LEU A 26 27.89 -8.16 8.10
N ASP A 27 27.38 -6.95 8.36
CA ASP A 27 28.11 -5.68 8.26
C ASP A 27 28.86 -5.58 6.91
N GLN A 28 28.16 -5.93 5.82
CA GLN A 28 28.72 -5.95 4.47
C GLN A 28 27.82 -5.26 3.47
N TYR A 29 28.42 -4.77 2.38
CA TYR A 29 27.76 -3.97 1.38
C TYR A 29 27.94 -4.56 -0.02
N THR A 30 26.92 -4.37 -0.85
CA THR A 30 26.97 -4.54 -2.31
C THR A 30 26.31 -3.34 -2.98
N GLN A 31 26.26 -3.33 -4.31
CA GLN A 31 25.72 -2.24 -5.11
C GLN A 31 24.78 -2.75 -6.18
N ALA A 32 23.72 -1.98 -6.44
CA ALA A 32 22.73 -2.27 -7.48
C ALA A 32 22.52 -1.03 -8.37
N ARG A 33 22.27 -1.23 -9.68
CA ARG A 33 22.06 -0.11 -10.61
C ARG A 33 20.66 0.48 -10.47
N ASN A 34 19.70 -0.35 -10.08
CA ASN A 34 18.30 -0.02 -9.88
C ASN A 34 17.72 -0.85 -8.73
N LEU A 35 16.50 -0.55 -8.30
CA LEU A 35 15.87 -1.23 -7.17
C LEU A 35 15.55 -2.72 -7.45
N THR A 36 15.30 -3.10 -8.72
CA THR A 36 15.05 -4.50 -9.08
C THR A 36 16.29 -5.39 -8.93
N GLU A 37 17.48 -4.80 -8.93
CA GLU A 37 18.75 -5.51 -8.71
C GLU A 37 19.13 -5.64 -7.24
N VAL A 38 18.46 -4.94 -6.32
CA VAL A 38 18.83 -4.96 -4.89
C VAL A 38 18.75 -6.36 -4.30
N GLU A 39 17.64 -7.07 -4.54
CA GLU A 39 17.44 -8.41 -3.98
C GLU A 39 18.46 -9.42 -4.54
N PRO A 40 18.63 -9.58 -5.87
CA PRO A 40 19.66 -10.46 -6.42
C PRO A 40 21.06 -10.16 -5.88
N MET A 41 21.47 -8.89 -5.83
CA MET A 41 22.80 -8.50 -5.36
C MET A 41 23.00 -8.81 -3.87
N ALA A 42 21.99 -8.58 -3.04
CA ALA A 42 22.04 -8.94 -1.63
C ALA A 42 22.13 -10.45 -1.42
N ARG A 43 21.34 -11.23 -2.19
CA ARG A 43 21.37 -12.69 -2.12
C ARG A 43 22.72 -13.26 -2.52
N ASP A 44 23.30 -12.78 -3.63
CA ASP A 44 24.64 -13.16 -4.09
C ASP A 44 25.70 -12.88 -3.01
N LEU A 45 25.65 -11.70 -2.38
CA LEU A 45 26.56 -11.33 -1.30
C LEU A 45 26.45 -12.28 -0.10
N ILE A 46 25.22 -12.58 0.35
CA ILE A 46 24.97 -13.46 1.49
C ILE A 46 25.42 -14.90 1.18
N ALA A 47 25.04 -15.43 0.02
CA ALA A 47 25.40 -16.77 -0.42
C ALA A 47 26.92 -16.95 -0.49
N LEU A 48 27.62 -15.96 -1.06
CA LEU A 48 29.07 -15.95 -1.14
C LEU A 48 29.74 -15.96 0.24
N LEU A 49 29.28 -15.12 1.17
CA LEU A 49 29.92 -14.96 2.48
C LEU A 49 29.56 -16.07 3.48
N LYS A 50 28.38 -16.68 3.34
CA LYS A 50 27.91 -17.75 4.23
C LYS A 50 28.13 -19.14 3.65
N GLU A 51 28.56 -19.25 2.40
CA GLU A 51 28.73 -20.51 1.68
C GLU A 51 27.45 -21.37 1.69
N ILE A 52 26.29 -20.71 1.50
CA ILE A 52 24.96 -21.32 1.43
C ILE A 52 24.27 -20.97 0.10
N PRO A 53 23.29 -21.75 -0.37
CA PRO A 53 22.49 -21.38 -1.55
C PRO A 53 21.73 -20.06 -1.34
N ASP A 54 21.58 -19.27 -2.40
CA ASP A 54 20.94 -17.95 -2.42
C ASP A 54 19.42 -17.98 -2.17
N ASP A 55 18.81 -19.16 -2.35
CA ASP A 55 17.40 -19.47 -2.08
C ASP A 55 17.15 -20.15 -0.72
N SER A 56 18.21 -20.42 0.06
CA SER A 56 18.12 -21.19 1.32
C SER A 56 17.74 -20.36 2.56
N PHE A 57 17.60 -19.04 2.40
CA PHE A 57 17.32 -18.10 3.49
C PHE A 57 16.21 -17.09 3.13
N GLN A 58 15.60 -16.53 4.16
CA GLN A 58 14.65 -15.43 4.01
C GLN A 58 15.42 -14.11 3.91
N LEU A 59 14.94 -13.22 3.04
CA LEU A 59 15.52 -11.90 2.84
C LEU A 59 14.42 -10.83 2.89
N ASP A 60 14.54 -9.90 3.83
CA ASP A 60 13.69 -8.71 3.93
C ASP A 60 14.39 -7.53 3.26
N VAL A 61 13.80 -6.98 2.19
CA VAL A 61 14.39 -5.86 1.43
C VAL A 61 13.71 -4.57 1.85
N ARG A 62 14.50 -3.63 2.37
CA ARG A 62 14.05 -2.31 2.82
C ARG A 62 14.67 -1.23 1.96
N ILE A 63 13.86 -0.29 1.51
CA ILE A 63 14.32 0.85 0.71
C ILE A 63 14.22 2.10 1.58
N GLU A 64 15.37 2.72 1.85
CA GLU A 64 15.43 4.00 2.55
C GLU A 64 15.26 5.14 1.56
N LEU A 65 14.04 5.66 1.50
CA LEU A 65 13.71 6.86 0.74
C LEU A 65 14.07 8.12 1.51
N PRO A 66 14.42 9.25 0.86
CA PRO A 66 14.63 10.52 1.53
C PRO A 66 13.42 10.96 2.38
N GLU A 67 13.68 11.69 3.47
CA GLU A 67 12.64 12.08 4.45
C GLU A 67 11.46 12.80 3.81
N HIS A 68 11.71 13.78 2.92
CA HIS A 68 10.65 14.51 2.23
C HIS A 68 9.75 13.60 1.37
N VAL A 69 10.31 12.56 0.75
CA VAL A 69 9.53 11.58 -0.03
C VAL A 69 8.66 10.75 0.90
N ARG A 70 9.23 10.24 2.01
CA ARG A 70 8.47 9.48 3.02
C ARG A 70 7.32 10.31 3.58
N HIS A 71 7.58 11.57 3.90
CA HIS A 71 6.56 12.50 4.39
C HIS A 71 5.39 12.67 3.39
N HIS A 72 5.68 12.84 2.10
CA HIS A 72 4.61 12.94 1.09
C HIS A 72 3.81 11.64 0.95
N LEU A 73 4.44 10.47 1.05
CA LEU A 73 3.75 9.19 1.02
C LEU A 73 2.86 8.98 2.24
N GLU A 74 3.32 9.37 3.42
CA GLU A 74 2.53 9.35 4.66
C GLU A 74 1.30 10.25 4.55
N LEU A 75 1.47 11.48 4.04
CA LEU A 75 0.35 12.40 3.79
C LEU A 75 -0.62 11.84 2.76
N ALA A 76 -0.12 11.27 1.66
CA ALA A 76 -0.96 10.65 0.63
C ALA A 76 -1.80 9.51 1.20
N ARG A 77 -1.21 8.65 2.04
CA ARG A 77 -1.92 7.60 2.75
C ARG A 77 -2.99 8.17 3.68
N LYS A 78 -2.64 9.16 4.51
CA LYS A 78 -3.58 9.83 5.41
C LYS A 78 -4.77 10.39 4.65
N TYR A 79 -4.54 11.15 3.57
CA TYR A 79 -5.62 11.74 2.78
C TYR A 79 -6.46 10.69 2.05
N SER A 80 -5.86 9.57 1.65
CA SER A 80 -6.61 8.45 1.06
C SER A 80 -7.54 7.80 2.09
N GLU A 81 -7.07 7.61 3.32
CA GLU A 81 -7.87 7.09 4.43
C GLU A 81 -9.00 8.08 4.80
N ASP A 82 -8.70 9.37 4.87
CA ASP A 82 -9.68 10.43 5.15
C ASP A 82 -10.76 10.49 4.05
N ALA A 83 -10.36 10.43 2.78
CA ALA A 83 -11.27 10.42 1.64
C ALA A 83 -12.17 9.16 1.65
N ALA A 84 -11.61 7.99 1.98
CA ALA A 84 -12.37 6.75 2.09
C ALA A 84 -13.46 6.85 3.17
N ARG A 85 -13.12 7.43 4.34
CA ARG A 85 -14.10 7.67 5.42
C ARG A 85 -15.19 8.64 4.98
N ALA A 86 -14.83 9.80 4.43
CA ALA A 86 -15.79 10.78 3.96
C ALA A 86 -16.72 10.22 2.87
N GLN A 87 -16.19 9.38 1.97
CA GLN A 87 -16.98 8.74 0.93
C GLN A 87 -17.97 7.71 1.51
N ALA A 88 -17.55 6.93 2.53
CA ALA A 88 -18.42 5.99 3.21
C ALA A 88 -19.57 6.72 3.94
N GLU A 89 -19.28 7.82 4.63
CA GLU A 89 -20.28 8.65 5.30
C GLU A 89 -21.24 9.28 4.29
N SER A 90 -20.74 9.88 3.22
CA SER A 90 -21.56 10.42 2.13
C SER A 90 -22.51 9.36 1.56
N ALA A 91 -22.03 8.13 1.34
CA ALA A 91 -22.86 7.03 0.88
C ALA A 91 -23.92 6.62 1.92
N ARG A 92 -23.61 6.67 3.22
CA ARG A 92 -24.57 6.40 4.30
C ARG A 92 -25.68 7.47 4.33
N GLU A 93 -25.31 8.75 4.31
CA GLU A 93 -26.27 9.85 4.36
C GLU A 93 -27.16 9.90 3.12
N ARG A 94 -26.62 9.62 1.93
CA ARG A 94 -27.41 9.51 0.69
C ARG A 94 -28.47 8.41 0.77
N ARG A 95 -28.14 7.24 1.32
CA ARG A 95 -29.12 6.17 1.53
C ARG A 95 -30.16 6.55 2.59
N ALA A 96 -29.74 7.21 3.67
CA ALA A 96 -30.66 7.70 4.69
C ALA A 96 -31.67 8.71 4.11
N ALA A 97 -31.21 9.66 3.30
CA ALA A 97 -32.06 10.61 2.59
C ALA A 97 -33.05 9.91 1.65
N ALA A 98 -32.58 8.97 0.83
CA ALA A 98 -33.44 8.19 -0.07
C ALA A 98 -34.53 7.43 0.71
N ARG A 99 -34.16 6.74 1.80
CA ARG A 99 -35.11 6.03 2.66
C ARG A 99 -36.11 6.98 3.34
N GLY A 100 -35.66 8.14 3.80
CA GLY A 100 -36.53 9.15 4.40
C GLY A 100 -37.60 9.66 3.43
N LEU A 101 -37.22 9.92 2.18
CA LEU A 101 -38.17 10.29 1.12
C LEU A 101 -39.12 9.13 0.78
N LYS A 102 -38.61 7.89 0.71
CA LYS A 102 -39.44 6.71 0.46
C LYS A 102 -40.48 6.50 1.55
N ALA A 103 -40.12 6.69 2.81
CA ALA A 103 -41.02 6.58 3.96
C ALA A 103 -42.16 7.61 3.94
N ARG A 104 -41.98 8.74 3.24
CA ARG A 104 -43.03 9.75 2.98
C ARG A 104 -43.90 9.42 1.77
N GLY A 105 -43.75 8.24 1.17
CA GLY A 105 -44.58 7.76 0.07
C GLY A 105 -44.09 8.17 -1.32
N LEU A 106 -42.92 8.82 -1.45
CA LEU A 106 -42.42 9.21 -2.77
C LEU A 106 -42.09 8.00 -3.64
N THR A 107 -42.32 8.14 -4.95
CA THR A 107 -41.91 7.14 -5.94
C THR A 107 -40.40 7.15 -6.11
N VAL A 108 -39.80 6.04 -6.53
CA VAL A 108 -38.34 5.96 -6.77
C VAL A 108 -37.89 6.98 -7.83
N ARG A 109 -38.76 7.31 -8.79
CA ARG A 109 -38.52 8.32 -9.81
C ARG A 109 -38.43 9.72 -9.21
N ASP A 110 -39.36 10.09 -8.34
CA ASP A 110 -39.35 11.38 -7.67
C ASP A 110 -38.17 11.51 -6.71
N ILE A 111 -37.79 10.42 -6.03
CA ILE A 111 -36.59 10.36 -5.18
C ILE A 111 -35.33 10.65 -6.00
N GLY A 112 -35.20 10.03 -7.19
CA GLY A 112 -34.08 10.30 -8.09
C GLY A 112 -33.98 11.77 -8.47
N THR A 113 -35.10 12.36 -8.92
CA THR A 113 -35.17 13.78 -9.25
C THR A 113 -34.83 14.66 -8.05
N ALA A 114 -35.39 14.39 -6.87
CA ALA A 114 -35.17 15.17 -5.65
C ALA A 114 -33.72 15.11 -5.15
N LEU A 115 -33.03 13.98 -5.36
CA LEU A 115 -31.63 13.78 -4.98
C LEU A 115 -30.64 14.15 -6.10
N GLY A 116 -31.12 14.62 -7.25
CA GLY A 116 -30.28 14.99 -8.40
C GLY A 116 -29.55 13.80 -9.05
N ILE A 117 -30.13 12.61 -8.99
CA ILE A 117 -29.55 11.36 -9.52
C ILE A 117 -30.53 10.63 -10.43
N SER A 118 -30.03 9.67 -11.21
CA SER A 118 -30.90 8.85 -12.05
C SER A 118 -31.83 7.96 -11.22
N HIS A 119 -32.97 7.60 -11.80
CA HIS A 119 -33.90 6.61 -11.23
C HIS A 119 -33.19 5.31 -10.83
N GLN A 120 -32.30 4.78 -11.70
CA GLN A 120 -31.54 3.57 -11.41
C GLN A 120 -30.63 3.74 -10.18
N ARG A 121 -30.00 4.91 -10.04
CA ARG A 121 -29.15 5.19 -8.87
C ARG A 121 -29.97 5.36 -7.60
N ALA A 122 -31.16 5.97 -7.68
CA ALA A 122 -32.10 6.04 -6.57
C ALA A 122 -32.56 4.65 -6.12
N GLN A 123 -32.87 3.76 -7.07
CA GLN A 123 -33.19 2.36 -6.80
C GLN A 123 -32.03 1.67 -6.06
N GLN A 124 -30.79 1.84 -6.52
CA GLN A 124 -29.59 1.27 -5.87
C GLN A 124 -29.36 1.78 -4.45
N LEU A 125 -29.83 2.98 -4.09
CA LEU A 125 -29.70 3.50 -2.71
C LEU A 125 -30.76 2.91 -1.76
N LEU A 126 -31.84 2.35 -2.30
CA LEU A 126 -32.96 1.76 -1.56
C LEU A 126 -32.88 0.24 -1.45
N THR A 127 -32.04 -0.39 -2.27
CA THR A 127 -31.64 -1.80 -2.14
C THR A 127 -30.53 -1.93 -1.11
#